data_AF-A0A534VN65-F1
#
_entry.id   AF-A0A534VN65-F1
#
_cell.length_a   1.000
_cell.length_b   1.000
_cell.length_c   1.000
_cell.angle_alpha   90.00
_cell.angle_beta   90.00
_cell.angle_gamma   90.00
#
_symmetry.space_group_name_H-M   'P 1'
#
loop_
_entity.id
_entity.type
_entity.pdbx_description
1 polymer ?
#
loop_
_entity_poly.entity_id
_entity_poly.type
_entity_poly.pdbx_seq_one_letter_code
_entity_poly.pdbx_strand_id
1 'polypeptide(L)'
;MTNAETNAEILAASAAHEIGVYARQPVAFVRGRGAELWDADGKRYLDFFAGLAVNNLGHCHPAVVDAVKTQAESLLHASNVYYTAPAAELAALLCRHSFAERVFLCNSGAEANEAAMKLARRWGSEHGGRYEILATTGSFHGRTFATLTATGQEKYHQGFQPLLPGVRLVPYDDAA
;
A
#
# COMPACT_ATOMS: atom_id res chain seq x y z
N MET A 1 -30.96 0.29 13.62
CA MET A 1 -30.69 1.29 14.68
C MET A 1 -29.45 0.81 15.42
N THR A 2 -28.27 1.23 14.97
CA THR A 2 -27.02 0.99 15.67
C THR A 2 -26.69 2.27 16.42
N ASN A 3 -26.48 2.20 17.73
CA ASN A 3 -26.04 3.35 18.51
C ASN A 3 -24.81 3.96 17.81
N ALA A 4 -24.88 5.25 17.47
CA ALA A 4 -23.72 5.92 16.88
C ALA A 4 -22.64 6.01 17.96
N GLU A 5 -21.59 5.22 17.81
CA GLU A 5 -20.42 5.28 18.69
C GLU A 5 -19.78 6.67 18.56
N THR A 6 -19.29 7.23 19.66
CA THR A 6 -18.53 8.50 19.71
C THR A 6 -17.06 8.27 19.37
N ASN A 7 -16.30 9.35 19.14
CA ASN A 7 -14.85 9.26 18.98
C ASN A 7 -14.21 8.54 20.18
N ALA A 8 -14.63 8.88 21.40
CA ALA A 8 -14.07 8.33 22.63
C ALA A 8 -14.27 6.80 22.74
N GLU A 9 -15.45 6.31 22.40
CA GLU A 9 -15.79 4.87 22.44
C GLU A 9 -14.96 4.08 21.42
N ILE A 10 -14.87 4.57 20.18
CA ILE A 10 -14.08 3.92 19.11
C ILE A 10 -12.59 3.89 19.48
N LEU A 11 -12.06 5.00 20.00
CA LEU A 11 -10.66 5.09 20.42
C LEU A 11 -10.35 4.13 21.58
N ALA A 12 -11.26 4.03 22.57
CA ALA A 12 -11.10 3.11 23.69
C ALA A 12 -11.13 1.64 23.22
N ALA A 13 -12.05 1.30 22.32
CA ALA A 13 -12.13 -0.04 21.73
C ALA A 13 -10.84 -0.38 20.96
N SER A 14 -10.34 0.54 20.13
CA SER A 14 -9.09 0.36 19.38
C SER A 14 -7.90 0.18 20.31
N ALA A 15 -7.76 1.02 21.35
CA ALA A 15 -6.66 0.94 22.31
C ALA A 15 -6.66 -0.39 23.11
N ALA A 16 -7.83 -0.98 23.35
CA ALA A 16 -7.95 -2.23 24.10
C ALA A 16 -7.63 -3.48 23.26
N HIS A 17 -7.77 -3.41 21.92
CA HIS A 17 -7.76 -4.62 21.07
C HIS A 17 -6.73 -4.60 19.94
N GLU A 18 -6.14 -3.45 19.59
CA GLU A 18 -5.18 -3.35 18.51
C GLU A 18 -3.74 -3.18 19.00
N ILE A 19 -2.78 -3.73 18.25
CA ILE A 19 -1.35 -3.51 18.51
C ILE A 19 -1.01 -2.06 18.12
N GLY A 20 -0.43 -1.31 19.06
CA GLY A 20 -0.05 0.10 18.90
C GLY A 20 1.14 0.36 17.97
N VAL A 21 0.98 0.10 16.66
CA VAL A 21 2.04 0.30 15.64
C VAL A 21 1.97 1.66 14.93
N TYR A 22 1.04 2.53 15.32
CA TYR A 22 0.84 3.87 14.77
C TYR A 22 0.65 4.92 15.86
N ALA A 23 1.21 6.11 15.66
CA ALA A 23 0.89 7.31 16.43
C ALA A 23 -0.37 7.97 15.86
N ARG A 24 -1.55 7.43 16.21
CA ARG A 24 -2.85 7.89 15.68
C ARG A 24 -3.24 9.24 16.28
N GLN A 25 -3.92 10.07 15.47
CA GLN A 25 -4.60 11.26 15.97
C GLN A 25 -5.91 10.86 16.67
N PRO A 26 -6.37 11.61 17.69
CA PRO A 26 -7.55 11.24 18.47
C PRO A 26 -8.86 11.60 17.73
N VAL A 27 -9.09 10.99 16.57
CA VAL A 27 -10.26 11.20 15.71
C VAL A 27 -10.66 9.89 15.04
N ALA A 28 -11.95 9.58 15.01
CA ALA A 28 -12.50 8.41 14.34
C ALA A 28 -13.42 8.84 13.20
N PHE A 29 -12.95 8.72 11.95
CA PHE A 29 -13.76 9.04 10.77
C PHE A 29 -14.75 7.93 10.45
N VAL A 30 -16.03 8.27 10.35
CA VAL A 30 -17.14 7.32 10.11
C VAL A 30 -17.82 7.52 8.76
N ARG A 31 -17.54 8.64 8.08
CA ARG A 31 -18.05 8.92 6.74
C ARG A 31 -17.03 9.73 5.93
N GLY A 32 -16.94 9.43 4.64
CA GLY A 32 -16.19 10.22 3.68
C GLY A 32 -16.98 10.43 2.39
N ARG A 33 -16.80 11.58 1.73
CA ARG A 33 -17.36 11.90 0.42
C ARG A 33 -16.52 12.96 -0.27
N GLY A 34 -16.02 12.67 -1.47
CA GLY A 34 -15.15 13.59 -2.19
C GLY A 34 -13.90 13.91 -1.35
N ALA A 35 -13.59 15.17 -1.13
CA ALA A 35 -12.47 15.59 -0.29
C ALA A 35 -12.83 15.76 1.20
N GLU A 36 -14.04 15.37 1.62
CA GLU A 36 -14.52 15.63 2.98
C GLU A 36 -14.63 14.35 3.81
N LEU A 37 -14.36 14.49 5.11
CA LEU A 37 -14.52 13.48 6.13
C LEU A 37 -15.42 13.99 7.26
N TRP A 38 -16.14 13.08 7.90
CA TRP A 38 -16.91 13.34 9.12
C TRP A 38 -16.51 12.35 10.19
N ASP A 39 -16.19 12.86 11.37
CA ASP A 39 -15.91 12.03 12.53
C ASP A 39 -17.18 11.55 13.24
N ALA A 40 -16.99 10.65 14.19
CA ALA A 40 -18.04 10.01 14.96
C ALA A 40 -18.88 11.00 15.79
N ASP A 41 -18.28 12.12 16.20
CA ASP A 41 -18.97 13.21 16.91
C ASP A 41 -19.65 14.21 15.96
N GLY A 42 -19.60 13.95 14.64
CA GLY A 42 -20.28 14.73 13.60
C GLY A 42 -19.49 15.91 13.04
N LYS A 43 -18.23 16.13 13.47
CA LYS A 43 -17.40 17.22 12.95
C LYS A 43 -16.93 16.91 11.54
N ARG A 44 -16.99 17.92 10.67
CA ARG A 44 -16.56 17.85 9.27
C ARG A 44 -15.12 18.34 9.10
N TYR A 45 -14.37 17.67 8.23
CA TYR A 45 -12.98 17.94 7.91
C TYR A 45 -12.79 17.99 6.39
N LEU A 46 -11.90 18.87 5.93
CA LEU A 46 -11.36 18.85 4.57
C LEU A 46 -10.06 18.02 4.60
N ASP A 47 -10.01 16.95 3.80
CA ASP A 47 -8.92 15.99 3.80
C ASP A 47 -7.82 16.37 2.80
N PHE A 48 -6.73 16.93 3.31
CA PHE A 48 -5.49 17.17 2.56
C PHE A 48 -4.47 16.02 2.65
N PHE A 49 -4.81 14.95 3.37
CA PHE A 49 -3.94 13.78 3.55
C PHE A 49 -4.25 12.66 2.55
N ALA A 50 -5.52 12.57 2.13
CA ALA A 50 -6.03 11.61 1.13
C ALA A 50 -5.62 10.16 1.43
N GLY A 51 -5.55 9.80 2.72
CA GLY A 51 -5.12 8.48 3.16
C GLY A 51 -3.71 8.10 2.70
N LEU A 52 -2.72 9.01 2.87
CA LEU A 52 -1.36 8.84 2.33
C LEU A 52 -1.37 8.78 0.79
N ALA A 53 -2.07 9.72 0.15
CA ALA A 53 -2.22 9.83 -1.31
C ALA A 53 -2.87 8.61 -2.01
N VAL A 54 -3.69 7.85 -1.29
CA VAL A 54 -4.46 6.71 -1.82
C VAL A 54 -5.77 7.17 -2.46
N ASN A 55 -6.50 8.08 -1.80
CA ASN A 55 -7.86 8.47 -2.17
C ASN A 55 -7.89 9.56 -3.24
N ASN A 56 -7.20 9.35 -4.36
CA ASN A 56 -7.01 10.36 -5.42
C ASN A 56 -8.31 10.74 -6.15
N LEU A 57 -9.33 9.88 -6.14
CA LEU A 57 -10.67 10.18 -6.66
C LEU A 57 -11.62 10.72 -5.58
N GLY A 58 -11.11 10.96 -4.37
CA GLY A 58 -11.89 11.26 -3.18
C GLY A 58 -12.52 10.02 -2.54
N HIS A 59 -13.05 10.22 -1.34
CA HIS A 59 -13.73 9.19 -0.56
C HIS A 59 -15.06 8.80 -1.22
N CYS A 60 -15.30 7.49 -1.31
CA CYS A 60 -16.55 6.89 -1.80
C CYS A 60 -17.00 7.44 -3.17
N HIS A 61 -16.07 7.59 -4.12
CA HIS A 61 -16.42 8.02 -5.48
C HIS A 61 -17.50 7.08 -6.08
N PRO A 62 -18.66 7.59 -6.56
CA PRO A 62 -19.80 6.76 -6.94
C PRO A 62 -19.45 5.65 -7.94
N ALA A 63 -18.69 5.97 -8.99
CA ALA A 63 -18.29 4.98 -9.99
C ALA A 63 -17.43 3.83 -9.43
N VAL A 64 -16.61 4.10 -8.41
CA VAL A 64 -15.78 3.07 -7.76
C VAL A 64 -16.66 2.19 -6.87
N VAL A 65 -17.55 2.82 -6.09
CA VAL A 65 -18.50 2.10 -5.22
C VAL A 65 -19.39 1.17 -6.04
N ASP A 66 -19.96 1.65 -7.14
CA ASP A 66 -20.84 0.86 -8.01
C ASP A 66 -20.07 -0.30 -8.65
N ALA A 67 -18.86 -0.07 -9.19
CA ALA A 67 -18.04 -1.13 -9.78
C ALA A 67 -17.69 -2.23 -8.77
N VAL A 68 -17.32 -1.87 -7.53
CA VAL A 68 -17.03 -2.84 -6.46
C VAL A 68 -18.27 -3.64 -6.11
N LYS A 69 -19.44 -2.99 -5.93
CA LYS A 69 -20.70 -3.69 -5.61
C LYS A 69 -21.07 -4.69 -6.69
N THR A 70 -21.09 -4.25 -7.95
CA THR A 70 -21.44 -5.11 -9.08
C THR A 70 -20.50 -6.31 -9.21
N GLN A 71 -19.19 -6.11 -9.07
CA GLN A 71 -18.24 -7.22 -9.14
C GLN A 71 -18.38 -8.17 -7.94
N ALA A 72 -18.63 -7.65 -6.75
CA ALA A 72 -18.81 -8.46 -5.53
C ALA A 72 -20.05 -9.35 -5.59
N GLU A 73 -21.12 -8.92 -6.25
CA GLU A 73 -22.32 -9.72 -6.52
C GLU A 73 -22.09 -10.82 -7.58
N SER A 74 -21.01 -10.72 -8.36
CA SER A 74 -20.67 -11.70 -9.40
C SER A 74 -19.57 -12.68 -8.95
N LEU A 75 -18.37 -12.18 -8.64
CA LEU A 75 -17.21 -13.00 -8.26
C LEU A 75 -16.15 -12.15 -7.55
N LEU A 76 -15.79 -12.53 -6.32
CA LEU A 76 -14.74 -11.86 -5.53
C LEU A 76 -13.35 -12.48 -5.71
N HIS A 77 -13.23 -13.80 -5.74
CA HIS A 77 -11.93 -14.47 -5.78
C HIS A 77 -12.00 -15.85 -6.43
N ALA A 78 -11.03 -16.15 -7.29
CA ALA A 78 -10.87 -17.45 -7.94
C ALA A 78 -9.42 -17.95 -7.96
N SER A 79 -8.53 -17.40 -7.11
CA SER A 79 -7.07 -17.62 -7.17
C SER A 79 -6.43 -17.24 -8.51
N ASN A 80 -5.10 -17.34 -8.60
CA ASN A 80 -4.35 -17.13 -9.85
C ASN A 80 -4.26 -18.38 -10.73
N VAL A 81 -4.86 -19.51 -10.31
CA VAL A 81 -4.92 -20.74 -11.12
C VAL A 81 -5.94 -20.62 -12.25
N TYR A 82 -6.96 -19.77 -12.07
CA TYR A 82 -8.02 -19.51 -13.05
C TYR A 82 -7.96 -18.07 -13.55
N TYR A 83 -8.56 -17.83 -14.71
CA TYR A 83 -8.64 -16.50 -15.32
C TYR A 83 -9.88 -15.74 -14.88
N THR A 84 -9.78 -14.42 -14.77
CA THR A 84 -10.91 -13.52 -14.59
C THR A 84 -10.83 -12.37 -15.58
N ALA A 85 -11.98 -11.95 -16.14
CA ALA A 85 -12.03 -10.85 -17.10
C ALA A 85 -11.47 -9.53 -16.51
N PRO A 86 -11.82 -9.10 -15.28
CA PRO A 86 -11.30 -7.85 -14.73
C PRO A 86 -9.78 -7.79 -14.61
N ALA A 87 -9.12 -8.90 -14.25
CA ALA A 87 -7.67 -8.95 -14.14
C ALA A 87 -6.99 -8.80 -15.52
N ALA A 88 -7.53 -9.49 -16.54
CA ALA A 88 -7.01 -9.41 -17.91
C ALA A 88 -7.22 -8.02 -18.52
N GLU A 89 -8.40 -7.42 -18.30
CA GLU A 89 -8.74 -6.08 -18.77
C GLU A 89 -7.85 -5.01 -18.12
N LEU A 90 -7.65 -5.08 -16.80
CA LEU A 90 -6.75 -4.17 -16.08
C LEU A 90 -5.31 -4.32 -16.56
N ALA A 91 -4.82 -5.55 -16.73
CA ALA A 91 -3.48 -5.79 -17.24
C ALA A 91 -3.27 -5.17 -18.62
N ALA A 92 -4.22 -5.37 -19.54
CA ALA A 92 -4.17 -4.78 -20.87
C ALA A 92 -4.24 -3.25 -20.83
N LEU A 93 -5.07 -2.68 -19.95
CA LEU A 93 -5.16 -1.23 -19.75
C LEU A 93 -3.82 -0.64 -19.30
N LEU A 94 -3.19 -1.23 -18.29
CA LEU A 94 -1.90 -0.76 -17.76
C LEU A 94 -0.79 -0.82 -18.82
N CYS A 95 -0.70 -1.91 -19.59
CA CYS A 95 0.28 -2.01 -20.67
C CYS A 95 0.04 -0.96 -21.77
N ARG A 96 -1.21 -0.67 -22.13
CA ARG A 96 -1.51 0.37 -23.15
C ARG A 96 -1.14 1.78 -22.72
N HIS A 97 -1.11 2.06 -21.42
CA HIS A 97 -0.89 3.40 -20.87
C HIS A 97 0.47 3.54 -20.15
N SER A 98 1.41 2.62 -20.36
CA SER A 98 2.74 2.68 -19.77
C SER A 98 3.81 2.10 -20.71
N PHE A 99 5.06 2.07 -20.25
CA PHE A 99 6.16 1.44 -20.96
C PHE A 99 6.14 -0.10 -20.88
N ALA A 100 5.31 -0.67 -20.01
CA ALA A 100 5.36 -2.08 -19.67
C ALA A 100 4.64 -2.96 -20.71
N GLU A 101 5.25 -4.11 -21.03
CA GLU A 101 4.63 -5.12 -21.91
C GLU A 101 3.83 -6.18 -21.12
N ARG A 102 4.14 -6.32 -19.82
CA ARG A 102 3.54 -7.28 -18.88
C ARG A 102 3.43 -6.65 -17.51
N VAL A 103 2.42 -7.07 -16.75
CA VAL A 103 2.21 -6.64 -15.36
C VAL A 103 1.99 -7.84 -14.45
N PHE A 104 2.40 -7.68 -13.20
CA PHE A 104 2.08 -8.58 -12.09
C PHE A 104 1.18 -7.83 -11.12
N LEU A 105 0.00 -8.38 -10.81
CA LEU A 105 -0.96 -7.77 -9.89
C LEU A 105 -0.75 -8.32 -8.48
N CYS A 106 -0.70 -7.41 -7.49
CA CYS A 106 -0.57 -7.72 -6.07
C CYS A 106 -1.38 -6.72 -5.23
N ASN A 107 -1.35 -6.87 -3.91
CA ASN A 107 -2.30 -6.21 -3.02
C ASN A 107 -1.72 -4.97 -2.34
N SER A 108 -0.40 -4.88 -2.23
CA SER A 108 0.28 -3.76 -1.58
C SER A 108 1.53 -3.30 -2.32
N GLY A 109 1.96 -2.07 -2.04
CA GLY A 109 3.24 -1.55 -2.55
C GLY A 109 4.45 -2.34 -2.04
N ALA A 110 4.38 -2.92 -0.85
CA ALA A 110 5.46 -3.76 -0.32
C ALA A 110 5.59 -5.07 -1.13
N GLU A 111 4.48 -5.73 -1.44
CA GLU A 111 4.47 -6.92 -2.31
C GLU A 111 4.95 -6.58 -3.73
N ALA A 112 4.57 -5.42 -4.27
CA ALA A 112 5.04 -4.96 -5.57
C ALA A 112 6.57 -4.80 -5.58
N ASN A 113 7.14 -4.17 -4.56
CA ASN A 113 8.58 -3.99 -4.42
C ASN A 113 9.32 -5.33 -4.20
N GLU A 114 8.76 -6.25 -3.40
CA GLU A 114 9.33 -7.60 -3.27
C GLU A 114 9.33 -8.38 -4.59
N ALA A 115 8.23 -8.31 -5.35
CA ALA A 115 8.15 -8.92 -6.67
C ALA A 115 9.19 -8.32 -7.63
N ALA A 116 9.35 -6.99 -7.62
CA ALA A 116 10.35 -6.30 -8.43
C ALA A 116 11.78 -6.70 -8.05
N MET A 117 12.12 -6.75 -6.75
CA MET A 117 13.43 -7.19 -6.26
C MET A 117 13.72 -8.64 -6.65
N LYS A 118 12.72 -9.53 -6.54
CA LYS A 118 12.85 -10.93 -6.96
C LYS A 118 13.07 -11.07 -8.45
N LEU A 119 12.34 -10.31 -9.26
CA LEU A 119 12.48 -10.30 -10.72
C LEU A 119 13.88 -9.81 -11.12
N ALA A 120 14.34 -8.70 -10.53
CA ALA A 120 15.68 -8.15 -10.77
C ALA A 120 16.79 -9.14 -10.38
N ARG A 121 16.69 -9.78 -9.20
CA ARG A 121 17.65 -10.80 -8.76
C ARG A 121 17.61 -12.06 -9.62
N ARG A 122 16.43 -12.52 -10.05
CA ARG A 122 16.31 -13.67 -10.96
C ARG A 122 17.03 -13.37 -12.28
N TRP A 123 16.74 -12.22 -12.88
CA TRP A 123 17.42 -11.78 -14.10
C TRP A 123 18.93 -11.69 -13.87
N GLY A 124 19.38 -10.99 -12.82
CA GLY A 124 20.81 -10.84 -12.52
C GLY A 124 21.53 -12.16 -12.26
N SER A 125 20.86 -13.16 -11.67
CA SER A 125 21.41 -14.51 -11.48
C SER A 125 21.72 -15.22 -12.80
N GLU A 126 20.88 -15.01 -13.82
CA GLU A 126 21.08 -15.53 -15.18
C GLU A 126 22.08 -14.69 -15.99
N HIS A 127 22.41 -13.48 -15.52
CA HIS A 127 23.22 -12.48 -16.23
C HIS A 127 24.45 -12.05 -15.42
N GLY A 128 25.25 -13.03 -14.99
CA GLY A 128 26.53 -12.79 -14.31
C GLY A 128 26.44 -12.69 -12.79
N GLY A 129 25.42 -13.31 -12.18
CA GLY A 129 25.34 -13.47 -10.73
C GLY A 129 25.06 -12.18 -9.95
N ARG A 130 24.47 -11.17 -10.59
CA ARG A 130 24.18 -9.88 -9.96
C ARG A 130 22.96 -10.00 -9.04
N TYR A 131 23.09 -9.58 -7.78
CA TYR A 131 22.00 -9.69 -6.80
C TYR A 131 21.85 -8.48 -5.86
N GLU A 132 22.83 -7.57 -5.85
CA GLU A 132 22.77 -6.37 -5.01
C GLU A 132 21.68 -5.41 -5.50
N ILE A 133 20.86 -4.93 -4.56
CA ILE A 133 19.84 -3.91 -4.78
C ILE A 133 20.36 -2.60 -4.19
N LEU A 134 20.42 -1.55 -5.00
CA LEU A 134 20.69 -0.20 -4.51
C LEU A 134 19.37 0.48 -4.16
N ALA A 135 19.30 1.04 -2.96
CA ALA A 135 18.20 1.91 -2.52
C ALA A 135 18.79 3.19 -1.92
N THR A 136 17.98 4.22 -1.77
CA THR A 136 18.51 5.53 -1.33
C THR A 136 18.23 5.78 0.15
N THR A 137 19.08 6.56 0.81
CA THR A 137 18.77 7.11 2.14
C THR A 137 17.51 7.98 2.05
N GLY A 138 16.70 7.98 3.12
CA GLY A 138 15.41 8.67 3.17
C GLY A 138 14.25 7.97 2.45
N SER A 139 14.50 6.91 1.67
CA SER A 139 13.46 6.18 0.93
C SER A 139 12.48 5.43 1.84
N PHE A 140 11.36 4.97 1.26
CA PHE A 140 10.40 4.07 1.88
C PHE A 140 9.87 3.06 0.86
N HIS A 141 10.10 1.77 1.09
CA HIS A 141 9.73 0.71 0.15
C HIS A 141 8.72 -0.30 0.70
N GLY A 142 8.41 -0.21 2.00
CA GLY A 142 7.47 -1.11 2.66
C GLY A 142 7.96 -1.55 4.02
N ARG A 143 7.24 -2.50 4.61
CA ARG A 143 7.51 -3.03 5.97
C ARG A 143 7.67 -4.55 6.01
N THR A 144 7.71 -5.23 4.88
CA THR A 144 8.13 -6.66 4.81
C THR A 144 9.65 -6.73 4.91
N PHE A 145 10.24 -7.84 5.34
CA PHE A 145 11.69 -7.89 5.63
C PHE A 145 12.60 -7.39 4.49
N ALA A 146 12.33 -7.75 3.22
CA ALA A 146 13.13 -7.25 2.10
C ALA A 146 12.92 -5.76 1.82
N THR A 147 11.66 -5.30 1.83
CA THR A 147 11.35 -3.89 1.61
C THR A 147 11.75 -2.98 2.78
N LEU A 148 11.71 -3.50 4.00
CA LEU A 148 12.19 -2.87 5.22
C LEU A 148 13.71 -2.73 5.16
N THR A 149 14.44 -3.77 4.73
CA THR A 149 15.89 -3.69 4.49
C THR A 149 16.25 -2.61 3.46
N ALA A 150 15.41 -2.43 2.42
CA ALA A 150 15.61 -1.39 1.41
C ALA A 150 15.13 0.00 1.82
N THR A 151 14.35 0.12 2.90
CA THR A 151 13.83 1.42 3.36
C THR A 151 14.95 2.21 3.99
N GLY A 152 15.36 3.33 3.38
CA GLY A 152 16.51 4.13 3.80
C GLY A 152 16.31 4.97 5.07
N GLN A 153 15.49 4.51 6.02
CA GLN A 153 15.16 5.23 7.26
C GLN A 153 15.45 4.34 8.47
N GLU A 154 16.54 4.64 9.18
CA GLU A 154 17.08 3.78 10.24
C GLU A 154 16.09 3.44 11.36
N LYS A 155 15.15 4.34 11.66
CA LYS A 155 14.09 4.08 12.65
C LYS A 155 13.25 2.83 12.35
N TYR A 156 13.15 2.40 11.09
CA TYR A 156 12.42 1.19 10.72
C TYR A 156 13.26 -0.09 10.81
N HIS A 157 14.58 0.02 10.99
CA HIS A 157 15.47 -1.13 11.13
C HIS A 157 15.61 -1.62 12.58
N GLN A 158 15.54 -0.69 13.54
CA GLN A 158 15.80 -0.94 14.95
C GLN A 158 14.94 -2.08 15.50
N GLY A 159 15.60 -3.13 16.01
CA GLY A 159 14.95 -4.29 16.61
C GLY A 159 14.64 -5.43 15.62
N PHE A 160 14.88 -5.23 14.33
CA PHE A 160 14.71 -6.26 13.29
C PHE A 160 16.04 -6.79 12.73
N GLN A 161 17.17 -6.30 13.23
CA GLN A 161 18.48 -6.79 12.82
C GLN A 161 18.73 -8.26 13.25
N PRO A 162 19.53 -9.03 12.49
CA PRO A 162 20.18 -8.66 11.23
C PRO A 162 19.20 -8.53 10.06
N LEU A 163 19.39 -7.51 9.22
CA LEU A 163 18.60 -7.30 8.01
C LEU A 163 19.04 -8.24 6.88
N LEU A 164 18.26 -8.30 5.79
CA LEU A 164 18.60 -9.17 4.67
C LEU A 164 19.87 -8.68 3.93
N PRO A 165 20.79 -9.59 3.56
CA PRO A 165 21.97 -9.20 2.80
C PRO A 165 21.62 -8.79 1.35
N GLY A 166 22.56 -8.09 0.70
CA GLY A 166 22.46 -7.73 -0.71
C GLY A 166 21.57 -6.52 -0.98
N VAL A 167 21.44 -5.62 0.00
CA VAL A 167 20.90 -4.28 -0.18
C VAL A 167 21.95 -3.27 0.27
N ARG A 168 22.20 -2.25 -0.53
CA ARG A 168 23.13 -1.15 -0.21
C ARG A 168 22.41 0.18 -0.32
N LEU A 169 22.50 0.97 0.75
CA LEU A 169 21.95 2.32 0.79
C LEU A 169 22.98 3.32 0.24
N VAL A 170 22.55 4.18 -0.66
CA VAL A 170 23.34 5.29 -1.22
C VAL A 170 22.63 6.63 -0.98
N PRO A 171 23.30 7.78 -1.00
CA PRO A 171 22.62 9.07 -0.91
C PRO A 171 21.61 9.26 -2.04
N TYR A 172 20.46 9.84 -1.74
CA TYR A 172 19.50 10.25 -2.78
C TYR A 172 20.03 11.47 -3.52
N ASP A 173 19.81 11.52 -4.84
CA ASP A 173 20.21 12.64 -5.72
C ASP A 173 21.73 12.92 -5.70
N ASP A 174 22.54 11.87 -5.59
CA ASP A 174 23.99 11.94 -5.63
C ASP A 174 24.54 10.96 -6.69
N ALA A 175 25.08 11.51 -7.77
CA ALA A 175 25.62 10.77 -8.90
C ALA A 175 27.17 10.67 -8.88
N ALA A 176 27.81 11.24 -7.86
CA ALA A 176 29.27 11.27 -7.71
C ALA A 176 29.88 9.91 -7.35
#